data_AF-A0A8H7EKS7-F1
#
_entry.id   AF-A0A8H7EKS7-F1
#
_cell.length_a   1.000
_cell.length_b   1.000
_cell.length_c   1.000
_cell.angle_alpha   90.00
_cell.angle_beta   90.00
_cell.angle_gamma   90.00
#
_symmetry.space_group_name_H-M   'P 1'
#
loop_
_entity.id
_entity.type
_entity.pdbx_description
1 polymer ?
#
loop_
_entity_poly.entity_id
_entity_poly.type
_entity_poly.pdbx_seq_one_letter_code
_entity_poly.pdbx_strand_id
1 'polypeptide(L)'
;MGLKGVHAYLRQEGATTTANIPHHLRQYQVGIVYVDFCCDFFWLLQDFAVDFLTSTSDRRQEQQQQDQYAEVARRFVERTMNELNAFADDSEVPKICLVFDGDRLSAKRATHATRQAKKNLALRKARRQTANPRGPYFAAREHLRRKYAKQWVSFTPAIKGAIIHELNTRQDTRPYDRKFANEPVRIFIHEAPFEADPEVVYLCDSLGEGVQSAIMSRDGDLFAYQGTLDVP
;
A
#
# COMPACT_ATOMS: atom_id res chain seq x y z
N MET A 1 -1.76 -2.44 -9.31
CA MET A 1 -2.06 -3.72 -9.97
C MET A 1 -2.79 -3.32 -11.26
N GLY A 2 -3.90 -3.92 -11.66
CA GLY A 2 -4.80 -3.29 -12.63
C GLY A 2 -4.56 -3.33 -14.15
N LEU A 3 -5.28 -2.45 -14.86
CA LEU A 3 -5.37 -2.36 -16.32
C LEU A 3 -3.98 -2.29 -16.97
N LYS A 4 -3.60 -3.37 -17.64
CA LYS A 4 -2.26 -3.50 -18.23
C LYS A 4 -2.05 -2.48 -19.34
N GLY A 5 -0.96 -1.72 -19.23
CA GLY A 5 -0.53 -0.79 -20.27
C GLY A 5 -1.21 0.59 -20.20
N VAL A 6 -2.19 0.81 -19.31
CA VAL A 6 -2.93 2.08 -19.25
C VAL A 6 -2.01 3.28 -19.00
N HIS A 7 -1.10 3.20 -18.03
CA HIS A 7 -0.13 4.28 -17.78
C HIS A 7 0.87 4.49 -18.92
N ALA A 8 1.17 3.45 -19.71
CA ALA A 8 2.04 3.60 -20.88
C ALA A 8 1.29 4.32 -22.00
N TYR A 9 0.04 3.91 -22.24
CA TYR A 9 -0.86 4.55 -23.19
C TYR A 9 -1.11 6.03 -22.85
N LEU A 10 -1.50 6.34 -21.61
CA LEU A 10 -1.77 7.71 -21.18
C LEU A 10 -0.53 8.64 -21.28
N ARG A 11 0.68 8.09 -21.11
CA ARG A 11 1.92 8.86 -21.32
C ARG A 11 2.19 9.11 -22.80
N GLN A 12 1.88 8.16 -23.68
CA GLN A 12 2.03 8.32 -25.13
C GLN A 12 1.06 9.36 -25.68
N GLU A 13 -0.17 9.38 -25.17
CA GLU A 13 -1.21 10.35 -25.56
C GLU A 13 -1.03 11.73 -24.90
N GLY A 14 -0.01 11.92 -24.05
CA GLY A 14 0.20 13.18 -23.34
C GLY A 14 -0.85 13.50 -22.27
N ALA A 15 -1.71 12.54 -21.91
CA ALA A 15 -2.76 12.68 -20.90
C ALA A 15 -2.24 12.62 -19.46
N THR A 16 -0.91 12.59 -19.27
CA THR A 16 -0.26 12.60 -17.94
C THR A 16 0.89 13.58 -17.95
N THR A 17 0.99 14.37 -16.88
CA THR A 17 2.07 15.34 -16.68
C THR A 17 2.92 14.92 -15.48
N THR A 18 4.21 15.25 -15.51
CA THR A 18 5.05 15.12 -14.32
C THR A 18 4.78 16.33 -13.45
N ALA A 19 4.19 16.12 -12.29
CA ALA A 19 3.79 17.16 -11.36
C ALA A 19 4.59 17.10 -10.06
N ASN A 20 4.90 18.27 -9.48
CA ASN A 20 5.33 18.35 -8.10
C ASN A 20 4.07 18.20 -7.22
N ILE A 21 3.84 17.00 -6.70
CA ILE A 21 2.59 16.65 -5.97
C ILE A 21 2.31 17.68 -4.84
N PRO A 22 3.24 17.97 -3.92
CA PRO A 22 3.06 19.04 -2.91
C PRO A 22 2.59 20.40 -3.47
N HIS A 23 3.17 20.83 -4.59
CA HIS A 23 2.81 22.10 -5.21
C HIS A 23 1.37 22.07 -5.75
N HIS A 24 0.98 21.01 -6.43
CA HIS A 24 -0.37 20.88 -6.99
C HIS A 24 -1.43 20.79 -5.89
N LEU A 25 -1.20 20.03 -4.83
CA LEU A 25 -2.15 19.95 -3.71
C LEU A 25 -2.46 21.32 -3.11
N ARG A 26 -1.45 22.20 -3.00
CA ARG A 26 -1.64 23.59 -2.57
C ARG A 26 -2.35 24.45 -3.62
N GLN A 27 -1.93 24.37 -4.88
CA GLN A 27 -2.55 25.14 -5.97
C GLN A 27 -4.06 24.88 -6.06
N TYR A 28 -4.47 23.62 -5.89
CA TYR A 28 -5.88 23.21 -5.93
C TYR A 28 -6.57 23.24 -4.57
N GLN A 29 -5.91 23.76 -3.52
CA GLN A 29 -6.45 23.88 -2.16
C GLN A 29 -7.06 22.56 -1.66
N VAL A 30 -6.40 21.45 -1.94
CA VAL A 30 -6.85 20.11 -1.54
C VAL A 30 -6.90 20.07 -0.02
N GLY A 31 -8.05 19.71 0.55
CA GLY A 31 -8.27 19.58 1.98
C GLY A 31 -8.01 18.19 2.52
N ILE A 32 -8.13 17.16 1.67
CA ILE A 32 -7.84 15.76 2.01
C ILE A 32 -7.29 14.95 0.82
N VAL A 33 -6.33 14.07 1.09
CA VAL A 33 -5.80 13.09 0.13
C VAL A 33 -6.21 11.70 0.59
N TYR A 34 -6.93 10.96 -0.27
CA TYR A 34 -7.23 9.55 -0.07
C TYR A 34 -6.14 8.71 -0.70
N VAL A 35 -5.50 7.88 0.12
CA VAL A 35 -4.40 7.02 -0.31
C VAL A 35 -4.89 5.59 -0.38
N ASP A 36 -4.80 4.98 -1.55
CA ASP A 36 -4.89 3.53 -1.69
C ASP A 36 -3.64 2.91 -1.05
N PHE A 37 -3.78 2.59 0.23
CA PHE A 37 -2.67 2.27 1.12
C PHE A 37 -1.94 1.00 0.68
N CYS A 38 -2.72 -0.03 0.35
CA CYS A 38 -2.22 -1.33 -0.04
C CYS A 38 -1.44 -1.27 -1.34
N CYS A 39 -1.83 -0.42 -2.29
CA CYS A 39 -1.10 -0.29 -3.55
C CYS A 39 0.15 0.59 -3.40
N ASP A 40 0.03 1.77 -2.78
CA ASP A 40 1.10 2.76 -2.79
C ASP A 40 2.29 2.36 -1.92
N PHE A 41 2.05 1.74 -0.77
CA PHE A 41 3.11 1.33 0.18
C PHE A 41 3.52 -0.14 0.04
N PHE A 42 3.02 -0.88 -0.95
CA PHE A 42 3.35 -2.31 -1.08
C PHE A 42 4.86 -2.58 -1.19
N TRP A 43 5.60 -1.69 -1.85
CA TRP A 43 7.04 -1.82 -2.03
C TRP A 43 7.80 -1.73 -0.69
N LEU A 44 7.35 -0.89 0.25
CA LEU A 44 7.90 -0.84 1.61
C LEU A 44 7.68 -2.16 2.32
N LEU A 45 6.47 -2.72 2.23
CA LEU A 45 6.19 -4.02 2.83
C LEU A 45 7.10 -5.10 2.23
N GLN A 46 7.35 -5.07 0.92
CA GLN A 46 8.28 -6.00 0.28
C GLN A 46 9.70 -5.87 0.82
N ASP A 47 10.15 -4.69 1.21
CA ASP A 47 11.51 -4.52 1.75
C ASP A 47 11.63 -5.10 3.17
N PHE A 48 10.62 -4.91 4.04
CA PHE A 48 10.64 -5.45 5.41
C PHE A 48 10.26 -6.93 5.49
N ALA A 49 9.27 -7.37 4.71
CA ALA A 49 8.76 -8.74 4.79
C ALA A 49 9.63 -9.75 4.04
N VAL A 50 10.58 -9.31 3.21
CA VAL A 50 11.60 -10.21 2.66
C VAL A 50 12.46 -10.79 3.76
N ASP A 51 12.81 -9.99 4.77
CA ASP A 51 13.65 -10.37 5.92
C ASP A 51 12.98 -11.49 6.75
N PHE A 52 11.65 -11.45 6.86
CA PHE A 52 10.83 -12.52 7.47
C PHE A 52 11.04 -13.89 6.78
N LEU A 53 11.16 -13.91 5.45
CA LEU A 53 11.37 -15.14 4.67
C LEU A 53 12.82 -15.64 4.68
N THR A 54 13.78 -14.80 5.09
CA THR A 54 15.19 -15.20 5.18
C THR A 54 15.48 -15.89 6.50
N SER A 55 14.77 -15.51 7.57
CA SER A 55 14.94 -16.01 8.93
C SER A 55 14.11 -17.25 9.24
N THR A 56 13.04 -17.51 8.49
CA THR A 56 12.18 -18.71 8.65
C THR A 56 12.75 -19.91 7.89
N SER A 57 13.94 -20.38 8.27
CA SER A 57 14.53 -21.60 7.74
C SER A 57 14.06 -22.89 8.44
N ASP A 58 13.33 -22.84 9.55
CA ASP A 58 12.81 -24.07 10.18
C ASP A 58 11.47 -23.87 10.91
N ARG A 59 10.65 -24.92 10.86
CA ARG A 59 9.24 -24.98 11.32
C ARG A 59 9.14 -24.99 12.86
N ARG A 60 8.00 -24.47 13.36
CA ARG A 60 7.24 -24.84 14.60
C ARG A 60 7.06 -23.78 15.71
N GLN A 61 6.89 -22.50 15.43
CA GLN A 61 6.39 -21.57 16.46
C GLN A 61 5.40 -20.56 15.90
N GLU A 62 4.10 -20.82 16.09
CA GLU A 62 3.02 -19.88 15.73
C GLU A 62 3.14 -18.55 16.49
N GLN A 63 3.58 -18.60 17.75
CA GLN A 63 3.87 -17.41 18.56
C GLN A 63 4.98 -16.55 17.94
N GLN A 64 6.09 -17.18 17.55
CA GLN A 64 7.21 -16.50 16.90
C GLN A 64 6.80 -15.84 15.57
N GLN A 65 5.86 -16.47 14.85
CA GLN A 65 5.30 -15.90 13.62
C GLN A 65 4.43 -14.66 13.90
N GLN A 66 3.66 -14.63 14.98
CA GLN A 66 2.90 -13.45 15.39
C GLN A 66 3.81 -12.29 15.79
N ASP A 67 4.84 -12.55 16.62
CA ASP A 67 5.80 -11.53 17.05
C ASP A 67 6.55 -10.93 15.85
N GLN A 68 6.91 -11.78 14.87
CA GLN A 68 7.53 -11.32 13.64
C GLN A 68 6.58 -10.49 12.77
N TYR A 69 5.27 -10.81 12.72
CA TYR A 69 4.30 -9.95 12.04
C TYR A 69 4.13 -8.60 12.72
N ALA A 70 4.10 -8.57 14.05
CA ALA A 70 4.05 -7.34 14.81
C ALA A 70 5.30 -6.46 14.55
N GLU A 71 6.50 -7.05 14.54
CA GLU A 71 7.73 -6.31 14.26
C GLU A 71 7.79 -5.80 12.81
N VAL A 72 7.36 -6.62 11.83
CA VAL A 72 7.25 -6.16 10.44
C VAL A 72 6.25 -5.01 10.32
N ALA A 73 5.08 -5.13 10.96
CA ALA A 73 4.06 -4.09 10.95
C ALA A 73 4.57 -2.80 11.59
N ARG A 74 5.22 -2.88 12.76
CA ARG A 74 5.79 -1.72 13.46
C ARG A 74 6.81 -0.97 12.61
N ARG A 75 7.80 -1.68 12.04
CA ARG A 75 8.80 -1.05 11.14
C ARG A 75 8.16 -0.46 9.89
N PHE A 76 7.19 -1.17 9.32
CA PHE A 76 6.46 -0.72 8.15
C PHE A 76 5.66 0.55 8.44
N VAL A 77 4.92 0.60 9.54
CA VAL A 77 4.16 1.79 9.96
C VAL A 77 5.11 2.94 10.27
N GLU A 78 6.17 2.71 11.04
CA GLU A 78 7.16 3.74 11.35
C GLU A 78 7.73 4.38 10.07
N ARG A 79 8.14 3.55 9.10
CA ARG A 79 8.65 4.06 7.83
C ARG A 79 7.58 4.78 7.00
N THR A 80 6.37 4.24 6.96
CA THR A 80 5.24 4.84 6.24
C THR A 80 4.89 6.21 6.82
N MET A 81 4.81 6.32 8.14
CA MET A 81 4.53 7.59 8.84
C MET A 81 5.65 8.60 8.64
N ASN A 82 6.92 8.17 8.61
CA ASN A 82 8.03 9.07 8.30
C ASN A 82 7.94 9.63 6.86
N GLU A 83 7.53 8.82 5.88
CA GLU A 83 7.31 9.29 4.51
C GLU A 83 6.10 10.22 4.40
N LEU A 84 4.99 9.90 5.08
CA LEU A 84 3.81 10.75 5.14
C LEU A 84 4.07 12.08 5.85
N ASN A 85 4.82 12.08 6.95
CA ASN A 85 5.17 13.29 7.68
C ASN A 85 6.16 14.16 6.89
N ALA A 86 7.16 13.57 6.24
CA ALA A 86 8.04 14.32 5.35
C ALA A 86 7.27 14.95 4.19
N PHE A 87 6.32 14.20 3.60
CA PHE A 87 5.39 14.73 2.62
C PHE A 87 4.55 15.87 3.20
N ALA A 88 4.06 15.73 4.43
CA ALA A 88 3.19 16.70 5.09
C ALA A 88 3.89 18.00 5.51
N ASP A 89 5.12 17.90 6.03
CA ASP A 89 5.90 19.01 6.58
C ASP A 89 6.38 19.98 5.48
N ASP A 90 6.64 19.47 4.27
CA ASP A 90 7.09 20.30 3.15
C ASP A 90 5.99 21.22 2.56
N SER A 91 4.70 21.04 2.94
CA SER A 91 3.62 21.58 2.11
C SER A 91 2.38 22.18 2.77
N GLU A 92 2.30 22.36 4.09
CA GLU A 92 0.98 22.62 4.73
C GLU A 92 -0.06 21.60 4.22
N VAL A 93 0.34 20.32 4.10
CA VAL A 93 -0.40 19.35 3.31
C VAL A 93 -1.80 19.13 3.88
N PRO A 94 -2.78 18.87 2.98
CA PRO A 94 -4.08 18.31 3.35
C PRO A 94 -4.00 17.20 4.40
N LYS A 95 -5.14 16.95 5.04
CA LYS A 95 -5.33 15.73 5.81
C LYS A 95 -5.15 14.52 4.89
N ILE A 96 -4.69 13.40 5.43
CA ILE A 96 -4.42 12.18 4.66
C ILE A 96 -5.32 11.09 5.20
N CYS A 97 -6.11 10.44 4.35
CA CYS A 97 -6.90 9.27 4.73
C CYS A 97 -6.32 8.03 4.06
N LEU A 98 -5.80 7.12 4.88
CA LEU A 98 -5.27 5.84 4.45
C LEU A 98 -6.43 4.86 4.29
N VAL A 99 -6.72 4.48 3.05
CA VAL A 99 -7.81 3.56 2.71
C VAL A 99 -7.26 2.16 2.52
N PHE A 100 -7.73 1.23 3.37
CA PHE A 100 -7.35 -0.17 3.35
C PHE A 100 -8.38 -1.00 2.59
N ASP A 101 -7.90 -1.96 1.79
CA ASP A 101 -8.76 -3.03 1.27
C ASP A 101 -9.45 -3.76 2.43
N GLY A 102 -10.75 -4.00 2.32
CA GLY A 102 -11.54 -4.86 3.18
C GLY A 102 -11.54 -6.32 2.72
N ASP A 103 -12.75 -6.83 2.47
CA ASP A 103 -12.98 -8.22 2.05
C ASP A 103 -12.75 -8.43 0.56
N ARG A 104 -12.45 -9.68 0.18
CA ARG A 104 -12.24 -10.03 -1.22
C ARG A 104 -13.54 -9.98 -2.02
N LEU A 105 -13.51 -9.25 -3.12
CA LEU A 105 -14.60 -9.23 -4.10
C LEU A 105 -14.76 -10.57 -4.83
N SER A 106 -15.97 -11.14 -4.79
CA SER A 106 -16.28 -12.43 -5.41
C SER A 106 -16.03 -12.43 -6.93
N ALA A 107 -16.27 -11.30 -7.58
CA ALA A 107 -16.01 -11.10 -9.01
C ALA A 107 -14.52 -11.28 -9.39
N LYS A 108 -13.58 -11.04 -8.46
CA LYS A 108 -12.13 -11.19 -8.70
C LYS A 108 -11.57 -12.56 -8.27
N ARG A 109 -12.42 -13.56 -7.97
CA ARG A 109 -11.99 -14.92 -7.56
C ARG A 109 -10.91 -15.54 -8.46
N ALA A 110 -11.08 -15.48 -9.78
CA ALA A 110 -10.11 -16.03 -10.74
C ALA A 110 -8.75 -15.30 -10.68
N THR A 111 -8.78 -13.98 -10.53
CA THR A 111 -7.59 -13.14 -10.34
C THR A 111 -6.89 -13.47 -9.03
N HIS A 112 -7.63 -13.64 -7.93
CA HIS A 112 -7.09 -14.06 -6.64
C HIS A 112 -6.44 -15.45 -6.70
N ALA A 113 -7.09 -16.42 -7.35
CA ALA A 113 -6.52 -17.77 -7.54
C ALA A 113 -5.21 -17.72 -8.32
N THR A 114 -5.16 -16.95 -9.41
CA THR A 114 -3.96 -16.76 -10.23
C THR A 114 -2.84 -16.09 -9.43
N ARG A 115 -3.14 -15.04 -8.65
CA ARG A 115 -2.18 -14.36 -7.77
C ARG A 115 -1.64 -15.34 -6.72
N GLN A 116 -2.49 -16.16 -6.12
CA GLN A 116 -2.08 -17.15 -5.14
C GLN A 116 -1.16 -18.23 -5.73
N ALA A 117 -1.47 -18.73 -6.93
CA ALA A 117 -0.61 -19.70 -7.62
C ALA A 117 0.79 -19.12 -7.92
N LYS A 118 0.85 -17.86 -8.38
CA LYS A 118 2.13 -17.15 -8.61
C LYS A 118 2.94 -16.99 -7.32
N LYS A 119 2.29 -16.61 -6.21
CA LYS A 119 2.94 -16.51 -4.89
C LYS A 119 3.51 -17.84 -4.43
N ASN A 120 2.74 -18.93 -4.55
CA ASN A 120 3.19 -20.28 -4.18
C ASN A 120 4.41 -20.71 -5.02
N LEU A 121 4.41 -20.41 -6.32
CA LEU A 121 5.55 -20.67 -7.20
C LEU A 121 6.78 -19.84 -6.79
N ALA A 122 6.59 -18.55 -6.48
CA ALA A 122 7.66 -17.67 -6.03
C ALA A 122 8.30 -18.16 -4.72
N LEU A 123 7.50 -18.55 -3.74
CA LEU A 123 7.98 -19.14 -2.49
C LEU A 123 8.81 -20.41 -2.74
N ARG A 124 8.32 -21.30 -3.61
CA ARG A 124 9.06 -22.52 -3.99
C ARG A 124 10.40 -22.18 -4.64
N LYS A 125 10.46 -21.16 -5.50
CA LYS A 125 11.70 -20.70 -6.13
C LYS A 125 12.67 -20.09 -5.11
N ALA A 126 12.17 -19.28 -4.18
CA ALA A 126 12.98 -18.70 -3.10
C ALA A 126 13.61 -19.79 -2.21
N ARG A 127 12.82 -20.76 -1.76
CA ARG A 127 13.30 -21.89 -0.92
C ARG A 127 14.34 -22.79 -1.61
N ARG A 128 14.33 -22.88 -2.94
CA ARG A 128 15.38 -23.63 -3.66
C ARG A 128 16.75 -22.94 -3.59
N GLN A 129 16.78 -21.62 -3.39
CA GLN A 129 18.04 -20.86 -3.31
C GLN A 129 18.71 -20.94 -1.94
N THR A 130 18.00 -21.35 -0.88
CA THR A 130 18.53 -21.47 0.49
C THR A 130 19.29 -22.78 0.76
N ALA A 131 19.30 -23.72 -0.19
CA ALA A 131 19.80 -25.08 0.02
C ALA A 131 21.31 -25.20 0.28
N ASN A 132 22.10 -24.14 0.12
CA ASN A 132 23.54 -24.20 0.42
C ASN A 132 24.13 -22.80 0.78
N PRO A 133 24.14 -22.41 2.07
CA PRO A 133 24.42 -21.04 2.51
C PRO A 133 25.91 -20.66 2.56
N ARG A 134 26.84 -21.54 2.14
CA ARG A 134 28.31 -21.30 2.25
C ARG A 134 29.10 -21.59 0.97
N GLY A 135 28.43 -21.63 -0.18
CA GLY A 135 29.08 -21.90 -1.48
C GLY A 135 29.60 -20.63 -2.19
N PRO A 136 30.46 -20.79 -3.22
CA PRO A 136 31.04 -19.67 -3.99
C PRO A 136 29.98 -18.80 -4.71
N TYR A 137 28.75 -19.31 -4.86
CA TYR A 137 27.61 -18.61 -5.47
C TYR A 137 26.62 -18.03 -4.46
N PHE A 138 26.98 -17.93 -3.17
CA PHE A 138 26.07 -17.48 -2.11
C PHE A 138 25.41 -16.13 -2.41
N ALA A 139 26.21 -15.11 -2.78
CA ALA A 139 25.68 -13.77 -3.06
C ALA A 139 24.68 -13.75 -4.23
N ALA A 140 24.98 -14.46 -5.32
CA ALA A 140 24.08 -14.57 -6.47
C ALA A 140 22.77 -15.31 -6.13
N ARG A 141 22.86 -16.39 -5.33
CA ARG A 141 21.69 -17.12 -4.84
C ARG A 141 20.86 -16.27 -3.90
N GLU A 142 21.50 -15.50 -3.03
CA GLU A 142 20.84 -14.59 -2.11
C GLU A 142 20.07 -13.49 -2.84
N HIS A 143 20.67 -12.90 -3.88
CA HIS A 143 19.97 -11.95 -4.75
C HIS A 143 18.72 -12.59 -5.41
N LEU A 144 18.85 -13.78 -6.00
CA LEU A 144 17.72 -14.52 -6.58
C LEU A 144 16.65 -14.88 -5.54
N ARG A 145 17.08 -15.26 -4.34
CA ARG A 145 16.19 -15.57 -3.22
C ARG A 145 15.34 -14.36 -2.85
N ARG A 146 15.97 -13.20 -2.63
CA ARG A 146 15.27 -11.93 -2.34
C ARG A 146 14.32 -11.54 -3.46
N LYS A 147 14.74 -11.68 -4.72
CA LYS A 147 13.89 -11.41 -5.89
C LYS A 147 12.60 -12.23 -5.88
N TYR A 148 12.68 -13.54 -5.60
CA TYR A 148 11.48 -14.38 -5.53
C TYR A 148 10.69 -14.18 -4.23
N ALA A 149 11.36 -13.88 -3.11
CA ALA A 149 10.70 -13.57 -1.84
C ALA A 149 9.80 -12.32 -1.98
N LYS A 150 10.28 -11.25 -2.62
CA LYS A 150 9.46 -10.05 -2.91
C LYS A 150 8.17 -10.38 -3.66
N GLN A 151 8.21 -11.35 -4.57
CA GLN A 151 7.03 -11.78 -5.34
C GLN A 151 6.02 -12.62 -4.53
N TRP A 152 6.42 -13.14 -3.37
CA TRP A 152 5.55 -13.88 -2.47
C TRP A 152 4.84 -12.97 -1.47
N VAL A 153 5.51 -11.90 -1.01
CA VAL A 153 4.99 -10.94 -0.02
C VAL A 153 3.60 -10.44 -0.42
N SER A 154 2.75 -10.25 0.58
CA SER A 154 1.45 -9.59 0.41
C SER A 154 0.89 -9.13 1.74
N PHE A 155 -0.03 -8.16 1.69
CA PHE A 155 -0.94 -7.84 2.79
C PHE A 155 -1.86 -9.03 3.07
N THR A 156 -1.45 -9.92 3.96
CA THR A 156 -2.33 -10.95 4.51
C THR A 156 -3.28 -10.30 5.52
N PRO A 157 -4.42 -10.94 5.85
CA PRO A 157 -5.30 -10.42 6.90
C PRO A 157 -4.57 -10.18 8.23
N ALA A 158 -3.62 -11.05 8.59
CA ALA A 158 -2.81 -10.90 9.81
C ALA A 158 -1.87 -9.69 9.76
N ILE A 159 -1.14 -9.49 8.66
CA ILE A 159 -0.25 -8.32 8.49
C ILE A 159 -1.07 -7.03 8.46
N LYS A 160 -2.19 -7.02 7.71
CA LYS A 160 -3.09 -5.86 7.64
C LYS A 160 -3.66 -5.52 9.01
N GLY A 161 -4.15 -6.51 9.75
CA GLY A 161 -4.66 -6.32 11.11
C GLY A 161 -3.60 -5.79 12.07
N ALA A 162 -2.35 -6.28 11.99
CA ALA A 162 -1.25 -5.77 12.79
C ALA A 162 -0.89 -4.31 12.45
N ILE A 163 -0.91 -3.94 11.16
CA ILE A 163 -0.67 -2.57 10.69
C ILE A 163 -1.77 -1.63 11.18
N ILE A 164 -3.04 -2.02 11.03
CA ILE A 164 -4.19 -1.21 11.47
C ILE A 164 -4.17 -1.07 12.99
N HIS A 165 -3.85 -2.13 13.72
CA HIS A 165 -3.69 -2.06 15.18
C HIS A 165 -2.60 -1.06 15.57
N GLU A 166 -1.42 -1.17 14.97
CA GLU A 166 -0.30 -0.25 15.22
C GLU A 166 -0.64 1.19 14.84
N LEU A 167 -1.38 1.42 13.75
CA LEU A 167 -1.84 2.76 13.39
C LEU A 167 -2.84 3.29 14.43
N ASN A 168 -3.76 2.46 14.94
CA ASN A 168 -4.78 2.87 15.92
C ASN A 168 -4.24 3.13 17.33
N THR A 169 -3.07 2.59 17.69
CA THR A 169 -2.44 2.86 18.99
C THR A 169 -1.70 4.20 19.04
N ARG A 170 -1.49 4.84 17.88
CA ARG A 170 -0.80 6.12 17.79
C ARG A 170 -1.70 7.29 18.18
N GLN A 171 -1.08 8.35 18.68
CA GLN A 171 -1.79 9.58 19.06
C GLN A 171 -2.06 10.51 17.86
N ASP A 172 -1.28 10.39 16.79
CA ASP A 172 -1.29 11.23 15.59
C ASP A 172 -2.23 10.73 14.48
N THR A 173 -2.99 9.67 14.75
CA THR A 173 -3.93 9.03 13.82
C THR A 173 -5.34 8.94 14.42
N ARG A 174 -6.37 8.88 13.57
CA ARG A 174 -7.76 8.59 13.97
C ARG A 174 -8.49 7.76 12.93
N PRO A 175 -9.57 7.05 13.29
CA PRO A 175 -10.54 6.57 12.32
C PRO A 175 -11.09 7.74 11.48
N TYR A 176 -11.28 7.51 10.18
CA TYR A 176 -11.86 8.51 9.29
C TYR A 176 -13.33 8.75 9.63
N ASP A 177 -13.72 10.03 9.67
CA ASP A 177 -15.10 10.45 9.68
C ASP A 177 -15.31 11.63 8.73
N ARG A 178 -16.56 11.91 8.36
CA ARG A 178 -16.88 13.03 7.46
C ARG A 178 -16.68 14.41 8.10
N LYS A 179 -16.42 14.49 9.41
CA LYS A 179 -16.17 15.72 10.17
C LYS A 179 -14.67 15.96 10.38
N PHE A 180 -13.82 15.23 9.65
CA PHE A 180 -12.37 15.26 9.73
C PHE A 180 -11.77 16.67 9.69
N ALA A 181 -12.43 17.63 9.03
CA ALA A 181 -11.97 19.00 8.91
C ALA A 181 -11.63 19.66 10.27
N ASN A 182 -12.40 19.37 11.32
CA ASN A 182 -12.23 19.98 12.65
C ASN A 182 -11.27 19.21 13.56
N GLU A 183 -10.85 18.01 13.17
CA GLU A 183 -9.98 17.19 14.00
C GLU A 183 -8.56 17.76 14.04
N PRO A 184 -7.83 17.67 15.17
CA PRO A 184 -6.46 18.16 15.24
C PRO A 184 -5.45 17.22 14.54
N VAL A 185 -5.84 15.96 14.28
CA VAL A 185 -4.97 15.00 13.61
C VAL A 185 -4.96 15.20 12.10
N ARG A 186 -3.84 14.80 11.49
CA ARG A 186 -3.64 14.88 10.04
C ARG A 186 -3.90 13.55 9.33
N ILE A 187 -3.71 12.41 10.00
CA ILE A 187 -3.77 11.10 9.38
C ILE A 187 -5.01 10.36 9.88
N PHE A 188 -5.81 9.90 8.92
CA PHE A 188 -7.04 9.17 9.13
C PHE A 188 -6.92 7.76 8.56
N ILE A 189 -7.68 6.83 9.13
CA ILE A 189 -7.69 5.42 8.76
C ILE A 189 -9.10 5.05 8.35
N HIS A 190 -9.27 4.51 7.15
CA HIS A 190 -10.54 4.00 6.65
C HIS A 190 -10.38 2.58 6.13
N GLU A 191 -11.26 1.68 6.54
CA GLU A 191 -11.33 0.33 5.97
C GLU A 191 -12.48 0.28 4.97
N ALA A 192 -12.15 0.07 3.69
CA ALA A 192 -13.14 -0.16 2.66
C ALA A 192 -13.91 -1.45 2.96
N PRO A 193 -15.19 -1.58 2.54
CA PRO A 193 -15.91 -2.84 2.68
C PRO A 193 -15.28 -3.95 1.82
N PHE A 194 -14.74 -3.59 0.66
CA PHE A 194 -14.13 -4.54 -0.27
C PHE A 194 -12.77 -4.06 -0.79
N GLU A 195 -12.72 -3.31 -1.88
CA GLU A 195 -11.47 -2.81 -2.46
C GLU A 195 -11.33 -1.31 -2.21
N ALA A 196 -10.10 -0.87 -1.97
CA ALA A 196 -9.79 0.53 -1.81
C ALA A 196 -10.05 1.32 -3.10
N ASP A 197 -9.85 0.71 -4.28
CA ASP A 197 -9.99 1.38 -5.59
C ASP A 197 -11.32 2.14 -5.76
N PRO A 198 -12.51 1.48 -5.69
CA PRO A 198 -13.79 2.20 -5.80
C PRO A 198 -14.08 3.07 -4.56
N GLU A 199 -13.54 2.71 -3.39
CA GLU A 199 -13.81 3.42 -2.15
C GLU A 199 -13.16 4.81 -2.13
N VAL A 200 -11.90 4.93 -2.57
CA VAL A 200 -11.22 6.23 -2.64
C VAL A 200 -11.92 7.18 -3.59
N VAL A 201 -12.49 6.67 -4.69
CA VAL A 201 -13.27 7.46 -5.64
C VAL A 201 -14.57 7.93 -5.00
N TYR A 202 -15.33 7.02 -4.38
CA TYR A 202 -16.56 7.36 -3.69
C TYR A 202 -16.34 8.39 -2.57
N LEU A 203 -15.26 8.26 -1.80
CA LEU A 203 -14.91 9.19 -0.73
C LEU A 203 -14.54 10.58 -1.26
N CYS A 204 -13.87 10.65 -2.42
CA CYS A 204 -13.62 11.89 -3.13
C CYS A 204 -14.93 12.56 -3.57
N ASP A 205 -15.82 11.82 -4.22
CA ASP A 205 -17.06 12.36 -4.78
C ASP A 205 -18.09 12.74 -3.71
N SER A 206 -18.04 12.08 -2.54
CA SER A 206 -19.06 12.24 -1.48
C SER A 206 -18.73 13.31 -0.43
N LEU A 207 -17.62 14.04 -0.58
CA LEU A 207 -17.14 15.02 0.40
C LEU A 207 -18.04 16.25 0.57
N GLY A 208 -18.91 16.51 -0.41
CA GLY A 208 -19.78 17.69 -0.45
C GLY A 208 -19.11 18.90 -1.10
N GLU A 209 -19.91 19.95 -1.34
CA GLU A 209 -19.43 21.19 -1.95
C GLU A 209 -18.44 21.92 -1.03
N GLY A 210 -17.33 22.42 -1.58
CA GLY A 210 -16.42 23.34 -0.90
C GLY A 210 -15.16 22.72 -0.28
N VAL A 211 -14.98 21.40 -0.32
CA VAL A 211 -13.71 20.78 0.07
C VAL A 211 -13.15 19.97 -1.10
N GLN A 212 -11.99 20.40 -1.61
CA GLN A 212 -11.29 19.69 -2.67
C GLN A 212 -10.59 18.45 -2.11
N SER A 213 -10.64 17.35 -2.85
CA SER A 213 -9.99 16.10 -2.47
C SER A 213 -9.11 15.58 -3.60
N ALA A 214 -8.15 14.73 -3.27
CA ALA A 214 -7.27 14.08 -4.23
C ALA A 214 -7.11 12.60 -3.91
N ILE A 215 -6.78 11.81 -4.94
CA ILE A 215 -6.48 10.38 -4.79
C ILE A 215 -5.01 10.15 -5.07
N MET A 216 -4.35 9.36 -4.21
CA MET A 216 -2.99 8.87 -4.41
C MET A 216 -3.03 7.35 -4.53
N SER A 217 -2.66 6.83 -5.71
CA SER A 217 -2.49 5.40 -5.95
C SER A 217 -1.53 5.16 -7.12
N ARG A 218 -1.00 3.94 -7.16
CA ARG A 218 -0.24 3.38 -8.30
C ARG A 218 -1.06 2.37 -9.10
N ASP A 219 -2.35 2.20 -8.78
CA ASP A 219 -3.23 1.30 -9.50
C ASP A 219 -3.88 2.00 -10.70
N GLY A 220 -3.68 1.42 -11.87
CA GLY A 220 -4.32 1.88 -13.10
C GLY A 220 -5.80 1.51 -13.18
N ASP A 221 -6.32 0.68 -12.26
CA ASP A 221 -7.75 0.37 -12.18
C ASP A 221 -8.59 1.59 -11.81
N LEU A 222 -8.03 2.60 -11.12
CA LEU A 222 -8.74 3.83 -10.77
C LEU A 222 -9.31 4.59 -11.97
N PHE A 223 -8.64 4.52 -13.14
CA PHE A 223 -9.14 5.12 -14.37
C PHE A 223 -10.48 4.51 -14.83
N ALA A 224 -10.76 3.24 -14.50
CA ALA A 224 -12.02 2.60 -14.84
C ALA A 224 -13.19 3.08 -13.96
N TYR A 225 -12.90 3.64 -12.79
CA TYR A 225 -13.89 4.16 -11.85
C TYR A 225 -14.15 5.66 -12.03
N GLN A 226 -13.61 6.28 -13.08
CA GLN A 226 -13.61 7.75 -13.25
C GLN A 226 -12.83 8.48 -12.15
N GLY A 227 -11.97 7.77 -11.39
CA GLY A 227 -11.18 8.30 -10.27
C GLY A 227 -10.03 9.23 -10.68
N THR A 228 -10.12 9.87 -11.85
CA THR A 228 -9.12 10.80 -12.34
C THR A 228 -9.35 12.19 -11.79
N LEU A 229 -8.33 12.71 -11.13
CA LEU A 229 -8.03 14.13 -11.18
C LEU A 229 -7.74 14.50 -12.64
N ASP A 230 -8.69 15.17 -13.28
CA ASP A 230 -8.43 16.06 -14.40
C ASP A 230 -7.68 17.26 -13.81
N VAL A 231 -6.39 17.38 -14.13
CA VAL A 231 -5.57 18.51 -13.73
C VAL A 231 -5.20 19.24 -15.03
N PRO A 232 -5.78 20.41 -15.32
CA PRO A 232 -5.37 21.22 -16.45
C PRO A 232 -3.89 21.63 -16.36
#